data_AF-A0A2V9NXG4-F1
#
_entry.id   AF-A0A2V9NXG4-F1
#
_cell.length_a   1.000
_cell.length_b   1.000
_cell.length_c   1.000
_cell.angle_alpha   90.00
_cell.angle_beta   90.00
_cell.angle_gamma   90.00
#
_symmetry.space_group_name_H-M   'P 1'
#
loop_
_entity.id
_entity.type
_entity.pdbx_description
1 polymer ?
#
loop_
_entity_poly.entity_id
_entity_poly.type
_entity_poly.pdbx_seq_one_letter_code
_entity_poly.pdbx_strand_id
1 'polypeptide(L)'
;RRIYEPFLDACVRKAKRLRVGNGTDPDTDIGPMIHERQLRIVEQQVDDAKNRGARIMIGGTRLPELGPNFYAPTVLADVNHEMRIMRDETFGPVLPVMPFDNEDDAVRLANDSEYGLAASIWTLDRARGEALARRINAGTVMVNDAVSCYGISEAPHGGVKSSGIGRTHGRFGLDEMVRVKYLASDRLPRMKKLWWYGYGEAFTRQMEGMLDAQFAGSAASRLRGALRSLGLLRTKRL
;
A
#
# COMPACT_ATOMS: atom_id res chain seq x y z
N ARG A 1 23.88 11.64 -0.50
CA ARG A 1 24.50 12.95 -0.87
C ARG A 1 25.44 12.93 -2.08
N ARG A 2 26.42 12.02 -2.18
CA ARG A 2 27.52 12.06 -3.20
C ARG A 2 27.10 12.31 -4.66
N ILE A 3 25.93 11.80 -5.09
CA ILE A 3 25.47 11.91 -6.48
C ILE A 3 24.40 13.00 -6.69
N TYR A 4 24.15 13.85 -5.69
CA TYR A 4 23.03 14.80 -5.69
C TYR A 4 23.10 15.79 -6.85
N GLU A 5 24.20 16.53 -6.97
CA GLU A 5 24.40 17.52 -8.05
C GLU A 5 24.44 16.84 -9.44
N PRO A 6 25.21 15.75 -9.68
CA PRO A 6 25.15 15.03 -10.95
C PRO A 6 23.75 14.51 -11.32
N PHE A 7 22.95 14.11 -10.34
CA PHE A 7 21.58 13.65 -10.55
C PHE A 7 20.66 14.82 -10.95
N LEU A 8 20.74 15.96 -10.25
CA LEU A 8 20.02 17.19 -10.60
C LEU A 8 20.33 17.63 -12.03
N ASP A 9 21.62 17.68 -12.41
CA ASP A 9 22.05 18.04 -13.76
C ASP A 9 21.47 17.08 -14.82
N ALA A 10 21.45 15.79 -14.53
CA ALA A 10 20.85 14.79 -15.41
C ALA A 10 19.33 14.99 -15.55
N CYS A 11 18.62 15.30 -14.46
CA CYS A 11 17.20 15.64 -14.46
C CYS A 11 16.93 16.89 -15.29
N VAL A 12 17.66 17.99 -15.06
CA VAL A 12 17.50 19.25 -15.83
C VAL A 12 17.76 19.00 -17.32
N ARG A 13 18.84 18.31 -17.67
CA ARG A 13 19.16 18.01 -19.07
C ARG A 13 18.08 17.18 -19.76
N LYS A 14 17.45 16.23 -19.07
CA LYS A 14 16.33 15.45 -19.61
C LYS A 14 15.06 16.28 -19.69
N ALA A 15 14.73 17.05 -18.65
CA ALA A 15 13.56 17.92 -18.62
C ALA A 15 13.57 18.98 -19.73
N LYS A 16 14.73 19.57 -20.04
CA LYS A 16 14.91 20.51 -21.17
C LYS A 16 14.55 19.95 -22.55
N ARG A 17 14.52 18.62 -22.69
CA ARG A 17 14.22 17.95 -23.97
C ARG A 17 12.73 17.66 -24.14
N LEU A 18 11.93 17.81 -23.08
CA LEU A 18 10.50 17.55 -23.12
C LEU A 18 9.80 18.67 -23.90
N ARG A 19 9.03 18.27 -24.91
CA ARG A 19 8.24 19.15 -25.76
C ARG A 19 6.87 19.34 -25.14
N VAL A 20 6.59 20.55 -24.67
CA VAL A 20 5.27 20.92 -24.13
C VAL A 20 4.44 21.47 -25.26
N GLY A 21 3.20 21.00 -25.41
CA GLY A 21 2.39 21.41 -26.56
C GLY A 21 0.99 20.80 -26.60
N ASN A 22 0.35 20.90 -27.75
CA ASN A 22 -0.99 20.35 -27.95
C ASN A 22 -0.93 18.82 -27.89
N GLY A 23 -1.77 18.19 -27.04
CA GLY A 23 -1.80 16.74 -26.89
C GLY A 23 -2.20 15.93 -28.13
N THR A 24 -2.70 16.58 -29.19
CA THR A 24 -2.93 15.91 -30.49
C THR A 24 -1.71 15.93 -31.42
N ASP A 25 -0.67 16.69 -31.08
CA ASP A 25 0.57 16.74 -31.84
C ASP A 25 1.42 15.50 -31.49
N PRO A 26 1.81 14.66 -32.46
CA PRO A 26 2.63 13.47 -32.22
C PRO A 26 4.01 13.78 -31.63
N ASP A 27 4.47 15.02 -31.74
CA ASP A 27 5.73 15.49 -31.17
C ASP A 27 5.59 16.02 -29.74
N THR A 28 4.38 16.14 -29.18
CA THR A 28 4.22 16.60 -27.80
C THR A 28 4.50 15.48 -26.80
N ASP A 29 5.39 15.75 -25.84
CA ASP A 29 5.65 14.86 -24.70
C ASP A 29 4.73 15.16 -23.51
N ILE A 30 4.41 16.45 -23.30
CA ILE A 30 3.62 16.92 -22.16
C ILE A 30 2.51 17.86 -22.64
N GLY A 31 1.27 17.43 -22.41
CA GLY A 31 0.06 18.22 -22.69
C GLY A 31 -0.27 19.26 -21.61
N PRO A 32 -1.37 20.00 -21.77
CA PRO A 32 -1.84 20.92 -20.76
C PRO A 32 -2.34 20.18 -19.52
N MET A 33 -2.39 20.88 -18.39
CA MET A 33 -3.14 20.39 -17.24
C MET A 33 -4.65 20.50 -17.51
N ILE A 34 -5.44 19.60 -16.92
CA ILE A 34 -6.88 19.49 -17.19
C ILE A 34 -7.64 20.73 -16.70
N HIS A 35 -7.31 21.22 -15.49
CA HIS A 35 -8.03 22.31 -14.84
C HIS A 35 -7.09 23.41 -14.36
N GLU A 36 -7.47 24.67 -14.59
CA GLU A 36 -6.73 25.85 -14.12
C GLU A 36 -6.60 25.87 -12.58
N ARG A 37 -7.60 25.32 -11.87
CA ARG A 37 -7.53 25.17 -10.40
C ARG A 37 -6.33 24.33 -9.98
N GLN A 38 -6.06 23.21 -10.66
CA GLN A 38 -4.91 22.37 -10.34
C GLN A 38 -3.61 23.11 -10.66
N LEU A 39 -3.59 23.89 -11.76
CA LEU A 39 -2.43 24.71 -12.12
C LEU A 39 -2.09 25.72 -11.03
N ARG A 40 -3.09 26.40 -10.47
CA ARG A 40 -2.88 27.30 -9.33
C ARG A 40 -2.32 26.58 -8.10
N ILE A 41 -2.71 25.33 -7.84
CA ILE A 41 -2.14 24.55 -6.73
C ILE A 41 -0.66 24.27 -6.97
N VAL A 42 -0.29 23.84 -8.18
CA VAL A 42 1.11 23.59 -8.57
C VAL A 42 1.94 24.87 -8.40
N GLU A 43 1.46 25.99 -8.96
CA GLU A 43 2.11 27.30 -8.86
C GLU A 43 2.31 27.71 -7.40
N GLN A 44 1.28 27.61 -6.56
CA GLN A 44 1.36 27.95 -5.13
C GLN A 44 2.37 27.07 -4.37
N GLN A 45 2.46 25.78 -4.67
CA GLN A 45 3.43 24.89 -4.01
C GLN A 45 4.87 25.18 -4.48
N VAL A 46 5.07 25.52 -5.76
CA VAL A 46 6.37 25.95 -6.28
C VAL A 46 6.80 27.28 -5.65
N ASP A 47 5.89 28.24 -5.53
CA ASP A 47 6.15 29.53 -4.89
C ASP A 47 6.45 29.37 -3.40
N ASP A 48 5.70 28.53 -2.68
CA ASP A 48 5.99 28.19 -1.27
C ASP A 48 7.40 27.60 -1.13
N ALA A 49 7.77 26.63 -1.97
CA ALA A 49 9.09 26.03 -1.94
C ALA A 49 10.19 27.06 -2.21
N LYS A 50 10.03 27.92 -3.23
CA LYS A 50 10.96 29.02 -3.56
C LYS A 50 11.11 29.98 -2.38
N ASN A 51 10.01 30.40 -1.77
CA ASN A 51 10.01 31.32 -0.63
C ASN A 51 10.67 30.71 0.62
N ARG A 52 10.69 29.37 0.73
CA ARG A 52 11.37 28.62 1.79
C ARG A 52 12.81 28.22 1.45
N GLY A 53 13.34 28.69 0.32
CA GLY A 53 14.75 28.52 -0.05
C GLY A 53 15.05 27.40 -1.04
N ALA A 54 14.04 26.74 -1.62
CA ALA A 54 14.27 25.80 -2.71
C ALA A 54 14.83 26.52 -3.95
N ARG A 55 15.78 25.88 -4.64
CA ARG A 55 16.30 26.36 -5.93
C ARG A 55 15.44 25.84 -7.08
N ILE A 56 14.97 26.74 -7.93
CA ILE A 56 14.35 26.38 -9.21
C ILE A 56 15.46 26.12 -10.23
N MET A 57 15.65 24.86 -10.61
CA MET A 57 16.72 24.46 -11.55
C MET A 57 16.29 24.64 -13.00
N ILE A 58 14.99 24.50 -13.27
CA ILE A 58 14.31 24.75 -14.56
C ILE A 58 12.81 24.90 -14.33
N GLY A 59 12.12 25.60 -15.22
CA GLY A 59 10.66 25.70 -15.21
C GLY A 59 10.19 26.65 -14.12
N GLY A 60 9.17 26.23 -13.37
CA GLY A 60 8.58 27.01 -12.28
C GLY A 60 7.67 28.15 -12.74
N THR A 61 7.16 28.06 -13.97
CA THR A 61 6.31 29.10 -14.57
C THR A 61 5.23 28.49 -15.45
N ARG A 62 4.15 29.25 -15.63
CA ARG A 62 3.15 29.02 -16.68
C ARG A 62 3.75 29.26 -18.07
N LEU A 63 3.12 28.66 -19.08
CA LEU A 63 3.43 28.84 -20.51
C LEU A 63 2.19 29.41 -21.25
N PRO A 64 1.83 30.68 -21.01
CA PRO A 64 0.60 31.28 -21.54
C PRO A 64 0.54 31.31 -23.07
N GLU A 65 1.69 31.29 -23.74
CA GLU A 65 1.82 31.23 -25.19
C GLU A 65 1.28 29.91 -25.78
N LEU A 66 1.25 28.83 -25.00
CA LEU A 66 0.65 27.55 -25.40
C LEU A 66 -0.83 27.45 -24.99
N GLY A 67 -1.25 28.23 -23.99
CA GLY A 67 -2.62 28.31 -23.50
C GLY A 67 -2.71 28.47 -21.97
N PRO A 68 -3.93 28.63 -21.42
CA PRO A 68 -4.13 29.00 -20.01
C PRO A 68 -3.72 27.93 -18.99
N ASN A 69 -3.72 26.64 -19.41
CA ASN A 69 -3.48 25.51 -18.52
C ASN A 69 -2.11 24.84 -18.72
N PHE A 70 -1.15 25.52 -19.35
CA PHE A 70 0.19 24.98 -19.54
C PHE A 70 1.15 25.45 -18.44
N TYR A 71 1.92 24.51 -17.91
CA TYR A 71 2.93 24.74 -16.88
C TYR A 71 4.23 24.03 -17.27
N ALA A 72 5.36 24.72 -17.12
CA ALA A 72 6.64 24.19 -17.55
C ALA A 72 7.09 22.99 -16.68
N PRO A 73 7.70 21.94 -17.27
CA PRO A 73 8.40 20.91 -16.52
C PRO A 73 9.42 21.52 -15.58
N THR A 74 9.27 21.25 -14.29
CA THR A 74 9.98 21.95 -13.22
C THR A 74 10.82 20.97 -12.42
N VAL A 75 12.08 21.33 -12.17
CA VAL A 75 12.95 20.58 -11.24
C VAL A 75 13.34 21.52 -10.11
N LEU A 76 13.09 21.09 -8.87
CA LEU A 76 13.46 21.84 -7.67
C LEU A 76 14.57 21.12 -6.91
N ALA A 77 15.54 21.88 -6.42
CA ALA A 77 16.60 21.43 -5.55
C ALA A 77 16.48 22.07 -4.16
N ASP A 78 17.18 21.51 -3.18
CA ASP A 78 17.24 21.96 -1.78
C ASP A 78 15.86 22.07 -1.10
N VAL A 79 14.96 21.18 -1.48
CA VAL A 79 13.64 21.02 -0.86
C VAL A 79 13.72 20.23 0.44
N ASN A 80 12.76 20.43 1.34
CA ASN A 80 12.62 19.67 2.58
C ASN A 80 11.14 19.49 2.95
N HIS A 81 10.86 18.68 3.98
CA HIS A 81 9.50 18.33 4.41
C HIS A 81 8.73 19.47 5.11
N GLU A 82 9.33 20.64 5.32
CA GLU A 82 8.60 21.84 5.77
C GLU A 82 7.94 22.59 4.60
N MET A 83 8.28 22.22 3.36
CA MET A 83 7.72 22.79 2.14
C MET A 83 6.52 21.98 1.68
N ARG A 84 5.46 22.66 1.23
CA ARG A 84 4.23 21.99 0.81
C ARG A 84 4.43 21.04 -0.36
N ILE A 85 5.34 21.36 -1.29
CA ILE A 85 5.69 20.51 -2.44
C ILE A 85 6.19 19.11 -2.05
N MET A 86 6.66 18.91 -0.81
CA MET A 86 7.15 17.63 -0.30
C MET A 86 6.10 16.88 0.55
N ARG A 87 4.93 17.47 0.82
CA ARG A 87 3.92 16.95 1.76
C ARG A 87 2.56 16.80 1.12
N ASP A 88 2.12 17.83 0.42
CA ASP A 88 0.83 17.88 -0.26
C ASP A 88 0.99 17.28 -1.66
N GLU A 89 -0.04 16.61 -2.17
CA GLU A 89 -0.04 16.14 -3.55
C GLU A 89 -0.02 17.32 -4.52
N THR A 90 1.01 17.41 -5.37
CA THR A 90 1.16 18.47 -6.38
C THR A 90 0.33 18.21 -7.63
N PHE A 91 0.33 16.96 -8.11
CA PHE A 91 -0.36 16.53 -9.33
C PHE A 91 -0.09 17.43 -10.55
N GLY A 92 1.19 17.76 -10.76
CA GLY A 92 1.67 18.59 -11.86
C GLY A 92 3.09 18.21 -12.30
N PRO A 93 3.63 18.84 -13.35
CA PRO A 93 4.92 18.47 -13.94
C PRO A 93 6.10 19.03 -13.12
N VAL A 94 6.17 18.69 -11.82
CA VAL A 94 7.19 19.17 -10.88
C VAL A 94 7.92 17.98 -10.25
N LEU A 95 9.25 18.03 -10.27
CA LEU A 95 10.14 17.06 -9.66
C LEU A 95 10.97 17.73 -8.55
N PRO A 96 10.51 17.69 -7.29
CA PRO A 96 11.30 18.12 -6.15
C PRO A 96 12.33 17.05 -5.75
N VAL A 97 13.59 17.44 -5.52
CA VAL A 97 14.69 16.49 -5.25
C VAL A 97 15.40 16.82 -3.94
N MET A 98 15.29 15.91 -2.97
CA MET A 98 15.92 16.01 -1.65
C MET A 98 17.07 15.00 -1.52
N PRO A 99 18.27 15.39 -1.05
CA PRO A 99 19.33 14.44 -0.74
C PRO A 99 19.09 13.77 0.61
N PHE A 100 19.58 12.54 0.75
CA PHE A 100 19.61 11.80 2.02
C PHE A 100 21.04 11.40 2.38
N ASP A 101 21.25 11.07 3.65
CA ASP A 101 22.56 10.72 4.21
C ASP A 101 22.89 9.23 4.10
N ASN A 102 21.95 8.37 4.51
CA ASN A 102 22.09 6.93 4.48
C ASN A 102 20.74 6.24 4.20
N GLU A 103 20.73 4.92 4.15
CA GLU A 103 19.52 4.13 3.83
C GLU A 103 18.41 4.30 4.86
N ASP A 104 18.73 4.36 6.15
CA ASP A 104 17.74 4.51 7.20
C ASP A 104 17.10 5.90 7.13
N ASP A 105 17.89 6.92 6.85
CA ASP A 105 17.42 8.26 6.57
C ASP A 105 16.51 8.31 5.33
N ALA A 106 16.91 7.65 4.23
CA ALA A 106 16.10 7.57 3.00
C ALA A 106 14.75 6.89 3.24
N VAL A 107 14.73 5.77 3.97
CA VAL A 107 13.50 5.06 4.33
C VAL A 107 12.63 5.91 5.25
N ARG A 108 13.23 6.59 6.23
CA ARG A 108 12.51 7.51 7.14
C ARG A 108 11.85 8.64 6.36
N LEU A 109 12.59 9.30 5.45
CA LEU A 109 12.06 10.37 4.60
C LEU A 109 10.95 9.85 3.68
N ALA A 110 11.16 8.74 2.98
CA ALA A 110 10.14 8.17 2.09
C ALA A 110 8.85 7.76 2.83
N ASN A 111 8.96 7.30 4.08
CA ASN A 111 7.81 6.93 4.89
C ASN A 111 7.12 8.11 5.60
N ASP A 112 7.81 9.24 5.75
CA ASP A 112 7.28 10.49 6.29
C ASP A 112 6.40 11.20 5.25
N SER A 113 5.26 10.57 4.98
CA SER A 113 4.19 11.03 4.11
C SER A 113 2.87 10.47 4.64
N GLU A 114 1.78 11.24 4.50
CA GLU A 114 0.43 10.74 4.77
C GLU A 114 -0.02 9.71 3.73
N TYR A 115 0.66 9.68 2.58
CA TYR A 115 0.37 8.81 1.46
C TYR A 115 1.25 7.56 1.45
N GLY A 116 0.78 6.56 0.73
CA GLY A 116 1.41 5.25 0.59
C GLY A 116 0.88 4.49 -0.62
N LEU A 117 0.74 5.16 -1.76
CA LEU A 117 0.27 4.52 -2.99
C LEU A 117 1.36 3.66 -3.62
N ALA A 118 2.44 4.30 -4.08
CA ALA A 118 3.55 3.65 -4.73
C ALA A 118 4.90 4.31 -4.39
N ALA A 119 5.99 3.55 -4.49
CA ALA A 119 7.35 4.05 -4.36
C ALA A 119 8.29 3.37 -5.38
N SER A 120 9.45 3.97 -5.61
CA SER A 120 10.48 3.48 -6.53
C SER A 120 11.87 3.59 -5.90
N ILE A 121 12.69 2.55 -6.07
CA ILE A 121 14.06 2.45 -5.55
C ILE A 121 15.01 2.14 -6.70
N TRP A 122 16.10 2.87 -6.81
CA TRP A 122 17.09 2.69 -7.88
C TRP A 122 18.46 2.32 -7.30
N THR A 123 18.98 1.16 -7.71
CA THR A 123 20.25 0.61 -7.22
C THR A 123 20.79 -0.46 -8.18
N LEU A 124 22.11 -0.55 -8.31
CA LEU A 124 22.76 -1.65 -9.05
C LEU A 124 22.69 -2.98 -8.29
N ASP A 125 22.59 -2.93 -6.96
CA ASP A 125 22.39 -4.10 -6.11
C ASP A 125 20.90 -4.36 -5.92
N ARG A 126 20.40 -5.37 -6.64
CA ARG A 126 18.99 -5.76 -6.59
C ARG A 126 18.56 -6.29 -5.22
N ALA A 127 19.41 -7.07 -4.54
CA ALA A 127 19.06 -7.63 -3.23
C ALA A 127 18.92 -6.51 -2.19
N ARG A 128 19.80 -5.51 -2.24
CA ARG A 128 19.69 -4.28 -1.45
C ARG A 128 18.40 -3.51 -1.78
N GLY A 129 18.07 -3.37 -3.06
CA GLY A 129 16.83 -2.72 -3.50
C GLY A 129 15.58 -3.40 -2.92
N GLU A 130 15.52 -4.72 -2.99
CA GLU A 130 14.42 -5.52 -2.44
C GLU A 130 14.38 -5.47 -0.90
N ALA A 131 15.53 -5.42 -0.23
CA ALA A 131 15.59 -5.26 1.23
C ALA A 131 15.04 -3.89 1.67
N LEU A 132 15.40 -2.82 0.96
CA LEU A 132 14.86 -1.48 1.20
C LEU A 132 13.36 -1.40 0.87
N ALA A 133 12.93 -2.03 -0.22
CA ALA A 133 11.53 -2.01 -0.65
C ALA A 133 10.57 -2.53 0.44
N ARG A 134 10.97 -3.58 1.16
CA ARG A 134 10.18 -4.15 2.28
C ARG A 134 10.03 -3.21 3.47
N ARG A 135 10.85 -2.16 3.57
CA ARG A 135 10.82 -1.17 4.64
C ARG A 135 9.97 0.06 4.30
N ILE A 136 9.53 0.20 3.05
CA ILE A 136 8.70 1.32 2.59
C ILE A 136 7.22 0.99 2.78
N ASN A 137 6.50 1.89 3.43
CA ASN A 137 5.07 1.81 3.71
C ASN A 137 4.26 2.34 2.52
N ALA A 138 4.24 1.56 1.44
CA ALA A 138 3.43 1.83 0.26
C ALA A 138 2.75 0.54 -0.24
N GLY A 139 1.66 0.68 -0.98
CA GLY A 139 0.96 -0.46 -1.59
C GLY A 139 1.81 -1.21 -2.61
N THR A 140 2.60 -0.45 -3.39
CA THR A 140 3.53 -1.00 -4.38
C THR A 140 4.90 -0.34 -4.25
N VAL A 141 5.98 -1.14 -4.31
CA VAL A 141 7.35 -0.62 -4.35
C VAL A 141 8.09 -1.29 -5.50
N MET A 142 8.58 -0.48 -6.45
CA MET A 142 9.30 -0.93 -7.64
C MET A 142 10.80 -0.75 -7.44
N VAL A 143 11.60 -1.72 -7.91
CA VAL A 143 13.06 -1.65 -7.87
C VAL A 143 13.59 -1.54 -9.31
N ASN A 144 14.35 -0.49 -9.60
CA ASN A 144 14.87 -0.11 -10.91
C ASN A 144 13.78 0.09 -11.98
N ASP A 145 12.61 0.52 -11.54
CA ASP A 145 11.45 0.82 -12.38
C ASP A 145 10.55 1.85 -11.68
N ALA A 146 9.70 2.53 -12.44
CA ALA A 146 8.72 3.49 -11.94
C ALA A 146 7.43 3.43 -12.77
N VAL A 147 6.28 3.57 -12.11
CA VAL A 147 4.93 3.66 -12.70
C VAL A 147 4.41 2.39 -13.41
N SER A 148 5.28 1.48 -13.85
CA SER A 148 4.92 0.29 -14.64
C SER A 148 3.83 -0.58 -14.01
N CYS A 149 3.79 -0.70 -12.68
CA CYS A 149 2.79 -1.52 -11.98
C CYS A 149 1.33 -1.16 -12.31
N TYR A 150 1.06 0.11 -12.65
CA TYR A 150 -0.27 0.55 -13.04
C TYR A 150 -0.74 -0.09 -14.36
N GLY A 151 0.18 -0.38 -15.28
CA GLY A 151 -0.13 -1.02 -16.57
C GLY A 151 -0.15 -2.54 -16.53
N ILE A 152 0.18 -3.16 -15.40
CA ILE A 152 0.26 -4.61 -15.26
C ILE A 152 -1.02 -5.11 -14.57
N SER A 153 -1.94 -5.65 -15.35
CA SER A 153 -3.26 -6.09 -14.89
C SER A 153 -3.23 -7.17 -13.82
N GLU A 154 -2.16 -7.97 -13.75
CA GLU A 154 -1.96 -9.01 -12.73
C GLU A 154 -1.34 -8.47 -11.43
N ALA A 155 -0.68 -7.32 -11.50
CA ALA A 155 -0.02 -6.70 -10.35
C ALA A 155 -1.07 -6.00 -9.48
N PRO A 156 -1.22 -6.38 -8.19
CA PRO A 156 -2.19 -5.73 -7.31
C PRO A 156 -1.88 -4.24 -7.20
N HIS A 157 -2.90 -3.40 -7.35
CA HIS A 157 -2.78 -1.95 -7.29
C HIS A 157 -3.66 -1.39 -6.16
N GLY A 158 -3.20 -0.32 -5.51
CA GLY A 158 -3.90 0.30 -4.39
C GLY A 158 -2.96 0.59 -3.22
N GLY A 159 -3.23 1.66 -2.51
CA GLY A 159 -2.32 2.19 -1.49
C GLY A 159 -2.57 1.68 -0.07
N VAL A 160 -1.85 2.30 0.85
CA VAL A 160 -2.07 2.26 2.31
C VAL A 160 -2.13 3.70 2.84
N LYS A 161 -2.39 3.87 4.15
CA LYS A 161 -2.57 5.18 4.79
C LYS A 161 -3.71 5.97 4.12
N SER A 162 -3.53 7.26 3.87
CA SER A 162 -4.52 8.11 3.20
C SER A 162 -4.64 7.83 1.69
N SER A 163 -3.83 6.94 1.10
CA SER A 163 -3.94 6.56 -0.31
C SER A 163 -5.04 5.53 -0.61
N GLY A 164 -5.74 5.04 0.40
CA GLY A 164 -6.93 4.20 0.24
C GLY A 164 -6.87 2.84 0.94
N ILE A 165 -7.95 2.08 0.77
CA ILE A 165 -8.18 0.75 1.36
C ILE A 165 -8.62 -0.19 0.22
N GLY A 166 -8.26 -1.47 0.33
CA GLY A 166 -8.58 -2.50 -0.68
C GLY A 166 -7.57 -2.53 -1.82
N ARG A 167 -7.78 -3.40 -2.80
CA ARG A 167 -6.92 -3.54 -3.98
C ARG A 167 -7.74 -3.59 -5.27
N THR A 168 -7.20 -3.05 -6.34
CA THR A 168 -7.63 -3.33 -7.71
C THR A 168 -6.62 -4.26 -8.38
N HIS A 169 -6.94 -4.72 -9.58
CA HIS A 169 -6.11 -5.61 -10.40
C HIS A 169 -5.91 -7.01 -9.81
N GLY A 170 -5.51 -7.93 -10.68
CA GLY A 170 -5.23 -9.32 -10.36
C GLY A 170 -6.37 -10.00 -9.62
N ARG A 171 -6.01 -11.04 -8.87
CA ARG A 171 -6.97 -11.79 -8.05
C ARG A 171 -7.58 -10.93 -6.95
N PHE A 172 -6.77 -10.12 -6.26
CA PHE A 172 -7.24 -9.36 -5.11
C PHE A 172 -8.29 -8.32 -5.50
N GLY A 173 -8.16 -7.68 -6.66
CA GLY A 173 -9.19 -6.78 -7.17
C GLY A 173 -10.48 -7.47 -7.58
N LEU A 174 -10.42 -8.71 -8.08
CA LEU A 174 -11.62 -9.51 -8.34
C LEU A 174 -12.31 -9.92 -7.04
N ASP A 175 -11.54 -10.25 -6.01
CA ASP A 175 -12.05 -10.62 -4.69
C ASP A 175 -12.84 -9.47 -4.02
N GLU A 176 -12.52 -8.20 -4.32
CA GLU A 176 -13.30 -7.02 -3.86
C GLU A 176 -14.67 -6.90 -4.55
N MET A 177 -14.85 -7.51 -5.72
CA MET A 177 -16.08 -7.43 -6.52
C MET A 177 -17.06 -8.57 -6.22
N VAL A 178 -16.72 -9.48 -5.30
CA VAL A 178 -17.53 -10.65 -4.95
C VAL A 178 -17.92 -10.64 -3.47
N ARG A 179 -19.03 -11.29 -3.14
CA ARG A 179 -19.47 -11.47 -1.75
C ARG A 179 -19.26 -12.90 -1.31
N VAL A 180 -18.39 -13.10 -0.32
CA VAL A 180 -18.17 -14.42 0.30
C VAL A 180 -19.48 -14.91 0.94
N LYS A 181 -19.87 -16.16 0.61
CA LYS A 181 -21.01 -16.84 1.20
C LYS A 181 -20.54 -18.14 1.86
N TYR A 182 -20.70 -18.22 3.18
CA TYR A 182 -20.51 -19.46 3.92
C TYR A 182 -21.79 -20.30 3.83
N LEU A 183 -21.67 -21.54 3.36
CA LEU A 183 -22.75 -22.52 3.33
C LEU A 183 -22.39 -23.70 4.23
N ALA A 184 -23.12 -23.84 5.33
CA ALA A 184 -23.06 -25.03 6.17
C ALA A 184 -24.22 -25.96 5.81
N SER A 185 -23.90 -27.19 5.40
CA SER A 185 -24.87 -28.26 5.22
C SER A 185 -24.62 -29.33 6.26
N ASP A 186 -25.58 -29.53 7.16
CA ASP A 186 -25.49 -30.52 8.21
C ASP A 186 -25.66 -31.93 7.63
N ARG A 187 -24.58 -32.73 7.68
CA ARG A 187 -24.61 -34.12 7.20
C ARG A 187 -25.36 -35.07 8.15
N LEU A 188 -25.66 -34.64 9.38
CA LEU A 188 -26.29 -35.44 10.43
C LEU A 188 -27.44 -34.66 11.10
N PRO A 189 -28.48 -34.26 10.35
CA PRO A 189 -29.55 -33.36 10.84
C PRO A 189 -30.41 -33.99 11.94
N ARG A 190 -30.41 -35.32 12.05
CA ARG A 190 -31.15 -36.06 13.07
C ARG A 190 -30.36 -36.28 14.36
N MET A 191 -29.07 -35.95 14.38
CA MET A 191 -28.27 -36.02 15.60
C MET A 191 -28.43 -34.72 16.38
N LYS A 192 -28.84 -34.85 17.65
CA LYS A 192 -28.89 -33.72 18.58
C LYS A 192 -27.53 -33.04 18.63
N LYS A 193 -27.48 -31.73 18.37
CA LYS A 193 -26.24 -30.96 18.49
C LYS A 193 -26.01 -30.56 19.94
N LEU A 194 -24.74 -30.35 20.27
CA LEU A 194 -24.30 -30.07 21.63
C LEU A 194 -24.99 -28.85 22.23
N TRP A 195 -25.27 -27.84 21.40
CA TRP A 195 -25.90 -26.58 21.80
C TRP A 195 -27.44 -26.62 21.79
N TRP A 196 -28.06 -27.79 21.66
CA TRP A 196 -29.52 -27.94 21.79
C TRP A 196 -29.90 -28.42 23.19
N TYR A 197 -31.04 -27.95 23.68
CA TYR A 197 -31.54 -28.10 25.04
C TYR A 197 -31.45 -29.52 25.63
N GLY A 198 -31.37 -29.61 26.96
CA GLY A 198 -31.25 -30.87 27.72
C GLY A 198 -29.90 -31.03 28.41
N TYR A 199 -29.42 -29.94 29.03
CA TYR A 199 -28.14 -29.82 29.74
C TYR A 199 -28.18 -30.38 31.18
N GLY A 200 -28.93 -31.47 31.41
CA GLY A 200 -28.98 -32.12 32.72
C GLY A 200 -27.69 -32.87 33.04
N GLU A 201 -27.62 -33.51 34.21
CA GLU A 201 -26.43 -34.26 34.66
C GLU A 201 -25.88 -35.26 33.62
N ALA A 202 -26.76 -35.87 32.81
CA ALA A 202 -26.34 -36.80 31.77
C ALA A 202 -25.47 -36.13 30.70
N PHE A 203 -25.80 -34.90 30.31
CA PHE A 203 -25.02 -34.10 29.37
C PHE A 203 -23.70 -33.66 29.99
N THR A 204 -23.71 -33.19 31.25
CA THR A 204 -22.48 -32.81 31.97
C THR A 204 -21.51 -33.98 32.04
N ARG A 205 -21.99 -35.18 32.41
CA ARG A 205 -21.17 -36.40 32.45
C ARG A 205 -20.60 -36.78 31.07
N GLN A 206 -21.40 -36.62 30.00
CA GLN A 206 -20.91 -36.89 28.64
C GLN A 206 -19.81 -35.89 28.23
N MET A 207 -19.98 -34.61 28.58
CA MET A 207 -18.99 -33.58 28.30
C MET A 207 -17.70 -33.73 29.11
N GLU A 208 -17.80 -34.03 30.40
CA GLU A 208 -16.65 -34.38 31.24
C GLU A 208 -15.92 -35.60 30.68
N GLY A 209 -16.66 -36.63 30.25
CA GLY A 209 -16.08 -37.79 29.57
C GLY A 209 -15.36 -37.42 28.27
N MET A 210 -15.93 -36.51 27.47
CA MET A 210 -15.31 -36.04 26.22
C MET A 210 -14.02 -35.24 26.50
N LEU A 211 -14.03 -34.39 27.53
CA LEU A 211 -12.84 -33.65 27.97
C LEU A 211 -11.76 -34.61 28.48
N ASP A 212 -12.11 -35.59 29.32
CA ASP A 212 -11.19 -36.63 29.80
C ASP A 212 -10.62 -37.45 28.63
N ALA A 213 -11.45 -37.79 27.65
CA ALA A 213 -11.02 -38.54 26.45
C ALA A 213 -9.97 -37.78 25.64
N GLN A 214 -10.15 -36.46 25.51
CA GLN A 214 -9.31 -35.62 24.67
C GLN A 214 -8.06 -35.11 25.38
N PHE A 215 -8.15 -34.83 26.69
CA PHE A 215 -7.12 -34.05 27.40
C PHE A 215 -6.52 -34.74 28.62
N ALA A 216 -7.00 -35.92 29.07
CA ALA A 216 -6.39 -36.57 30.24
C ALA A 216 -4.92 -36.96 30.01
N GLY A 217 -4.11 -36.91 31.07
CA GLY A 217 -2.67 -37.19 30.98
C GLY A 217 -2.31 -38.66 30.75
N SER A 218 -3.23 -39.61 30.98
CA SER A 218 -2.96 -41.05 30.84
C SER A 218 -3.90 -41.73 29.85
N ALA A 219 -3.39 -42.73 29.13
CA ALA A 219 -4.15 -43.50 28.15
C ALA A 219 -5.37 -44.21 28.77
N ALA A 220 -5.22 -44.72 29.99
CA ALA A 220 -6.31 -45.36 30.73
C ALA A 220 -7.43 -44.36 31.12
N SER A 221 -7.07 -43.11 31.44
CA SER A 221 -8.06 -42.06 31.72
C SER A 221 -8.74 -41.56 30.46
N ARG A 222 -8.02 -41.47 29.33
CA ARG A 222 -8.63 -41.15 28.03
C ARG A 222 -9.63 -42.22 27.57
N LEU A 223 -9.28 -43.50 27.71
CA LEU A 223 -10.17 -44.62 27.38
C LEU A 223 -11.44 -44.63 28.26
N ARG A 224 -11.28 -44.39 29.57
CA ARG A 224 -12.43 -44.24 30.49
C ARG A 224 -13.27 -43.01 30.16
N GLY A 225 -12.65 -41.90 29.78
CA GLY A 225 -13.33 -40.71 29.28
C GLY A 225 -14.18 -41.01 28.04
N ALA A 226 -13.62 -41.72 27.06
CA ALA A 226 -14.32 -42.10 25.83
C ALA A 226 -15.53 -43.03 26.08
N LEU A 227 -15.39 -43.98 27.02
CA LEU A 227 -16.50 -44.84 27.43
C LEU A 227 -17.59 -44.07 28.20
N ARG A 228 -17.21 -43.05 28.99
CA ARG A 228 -18.12 -42.16 29.69
C ARG A 228 -18.86 -41.22 28.73
N SER A 229 -18.20 -40.68 27.71
CA SER A 229 -18.80 -39.80 26.71
C SER A 229 -19.85 -40.53 25.85
N LEU A 230 -19.68 -41.84 25.64
CA LEU A 230 -20.66 -42.70 24.96
C LEU A 230 -21.82 -43.16 25.86
N GLY A 231 -21.81 -42.82 27.15
CA GLY A 231 -22.84 -43.24 28.12
C GLY A 231 -22.75 -44.72 28.54
N LEU A 232 -21.64 -45.41 28.21
CA LEU A 232 -21.43 -46.83 28.50
C LEU A 232 -20.92 -47.10 29.92
N LEU A 233 -20.48 -46.05 30.63
CA LEU A 233 -20.12 -46.11 32.05
C LEU A 233 -21.16 -45.36 32.89
N ARG A 234 -22.07 -46.11 33.53
CA ARG A 234 -22.88 -45.60 34.64
C ARG A 234 -22.09 -45.72 35.94
N THR A 235 -21.68 -44.61 36.52
CA THR A 235 -21.36 -44.58 37.95
C THR A 235 -22.65 -44.75 38.75
N LYS A 236 -22.65 -45.68 39.71
CA LYS A 236 -23.73 -45.82 40.70
C LYS A 236 -23.98 -44.45 41.35
N ARG A 237 -25.24 -44.01 41.40
CA ARG A 237 -25.66 -42.88 42.24
C ARG A 237 -25.18 -43.13 43.66
N LEU A 238 -24.44 -42.19 44.23
CA LEU A 238 -24.29 -42.03 45.68
C LEU A 238 -25.63 -41.56 46.27
#